data_AF-A0A0S3QR12-F1
#
_entry.id   AF-A0A0S3QR12-F1
#
_cell.length_a   1.000
_cell.length_b   1.000
_cell.length_c   1.000
_cell.angle_alpha   90.00
_cell.angle_beta   90.00
_cell.angle_gamma   90.00
#
_symmetry.space_group_name_H-M   'P 1'
#
loop_
_entity.id
_entity.type
_entity.pdbx_description
1 polymer ?
#
loop_
_entity_poly.entity_id
_entity_poly.type
_entity_poly.pdbx_seq_one_letter_code
_entity_poly.pdbx_strand_id
1 'polypeptide(L)' 'RNPRDPRRSLIVATDKKAGLNVYDLSGKLRSTLPAGRV' A
#
# COMPACT_ATOMS: atom_id res chain seq x y z
N ARG A 1 -7.13 1.50 8.22
CA ARG A 1 -6.57 1.89 9.54
C ARG A 1 -6.55 0.67 10.44
N ASN A 2 -5.49 0.47 11.23
CA ASN A 2 -5.44 -0.57 12.26
C ASN A 2 -6.09 -0.05 13.56
N PRO A 3 -7.18 -0.66 14.05
CA PRO A 3 -7.88 -0.16 15.24
C PRO A 3 -7.17 -0.51 16.55
N ARG A 4 -6.37 -1.58 16.59
CA ARG A 4 -5.62 -2.00 17.79
C ARG A 4 -4.38 -1.15 18.02
N ASP A 5 -3.73 -0.73 16.94
CA ASP A 5 -2.61 0.20 16.95
C ASP A 5 -2.64 1.09 15.70
N PRO A 6 -3.14 2.33 15.81
CA PRO A 6 -3.24 3.25 14.68
C PRO A 6 -1.90 3.51 13.98
N ARG A 7 -0.76 3.46 14.69
CA ARG A 7 0.58 3.69 14.11
C ARG A 7 1.00 2.59 13.14
N ARG A 8 0.36 1.42 13.21
CA ARG A 8 0.54 0.29 12.28
C ARG A 8 -0.45 0.30 11.11
N SER A 9 -1.11 1.44 10.85
CA SER A 9 -1.93 1.59 9.66
C SER A 9 -1.05 1.61 8.41
N LEU A 10 -1.63 1.18 7.29
CA LEU A 10 -0.98 1.17 5.98
C LEU A 10 -1.72 2.12 5.05
N ILE A 11 -0.97 2.72 4.13
CA ILE A 11 -1.49 3.46 2.99
C ILE A 11 -1.51 2.51 1.80
N VAL A 12 -2.65 2.40 1.14
CA VAL A 12 -2.80 1.62 -0.09
C VAL A 12 -3.04 2.61 -1.23
N ALA A 13 -2.17 2.58 -2.22
CA ALA A 13 -2.25 3.41 -3.41
C ALA A 13 -2.41 2.55 -4.66
N THR A 14 -3.11 3.10 -5.66
CA THR A 14 -3.20 2.50 -6.99
C THR A 14 -2.15 3.14 -7.91
N ASP A 15 -1.50 2.29 -8.68
CA ASP A 15 -0.64 2.66 -9.79
C ASP A 15 -1.27 2.07 -11.07
N LYS A 16 -1.66 2.96 -11.99
CA LYS A 16 -2.34 2.58 -13.24
C LYS A 16 -1.50 1.66 -14.13
N LYS A 17 -0.18 1.63 -13.92
CA LYS A 17 0.79 0.87 -14.69
C LYS A 17 1.30 -0.35 -13.92
N ALA A 18 1.42 -0.25 -12.59
CA ALA A 18 2.08 -1.26 -11.76
C ALA A 18 1.15 -2.01 -10.80
N GLY A 19 -0.10 -1.57 -10.58
CA GLY A 19 -1.05 -2.24 -9.69
C GLY A 19 -1.23 -1.58 -8.34
N LEU A 20 -1.11 -2.32 -7.24
CA LEU A 20 -1.29 -1.78 -5.89
C LEU A 20 0.04 -1.65 -5.16
N ASN A 21 0.26 -0.49 -4.55
CA ASN A 21 1.42 -0.24 -3.69
C ASN A 21 0.96 -0.03 -2.25
N VAL A 22 1.67 -0.66 -1.32
CA VAL A 22 1.40 -0.61 0.12
C VAL A 22 2.56 0.06 0.82
N TYR A 23 2.27 1.12 1.57
CA TYR A 23 3.24 1.89 2.33
C TYR A 23 2.91 1.90 3.81
N ASP A 24 3.92 2.06 4.65
CA ASP A 24 3.68 2.49 6.03
C ASP A 24 3.43 4.00 6.13
N LEU A 25 3.11 4.47 7.34
CA LEU A 25 2.81 5.88 7.58
C LEU A 25 4.01 6.82 7.41
N SER A 26 5.24 6.30 7.32
CA SER A 26 6.43 7.10 6.99
C SER A 26 6.64 7.25 5.48
N GLY A 27 5.78 6.63 4.66
CA GLY A 27 5.91 6.62 3.20
C GLY A 27 6.83 5.53 2.66
N LYS A 28 7.35 4.64 3.52
CA LYS A 28 8.21 3.54 3.09
C LYS A 28 7.39 2.45 2.39
N LEU A 29 7.81 2.06 1.18
CA LEU A 29 7.21 0.94 0.45
C LEU A 29 7.42 -0.36 1.22
N ARG A 30 6.33 -1.10 1.44
CA ARG A 30 6.31 -2.39 2.12
C ARG A 30 6.05 -3.54 1.15
N SER A 31 5.19 -3.33 0.16
CA SER A 31 4.83 -4.35 -0.81
C SER A 31 4.26 -3.72 -2.08
N THR A 32 4.47 -4.40 -3.21
CA THR A 32 3.81 -4.10 -4.48
C THR A 32 3.08 -5.36 -4.94
N LEU A 33 1.82 -5.21 -5.30
CA LEU A 33 1.02 -6.26 -5.92
C LEU A 33 0.81 -5.87 -7.38
N PRO A 34 1.41 -6.59 -8.34
CA PRO A 34 1.21 -6.31 -9.75
C PRO A 34 -0.25 -6.55 -10.11
N ALA A 35 -0.91 -5.52 -10.64
CA ALA A 35 -2.17 -5.72 -11.35
C ALA A 35 -1.79 -6.01 -12.80
N GLY A 36 -2.09 -7.23 -13.27
CA GLY A 36 -1.92 -7.56 -14.68
C GLY A 36 -2.66 -6.52 -15.53
N ARG A 37 -1.97 -5.91 -16.49
CA ARG A 37 -2.64 -5.20 -17.57
C ARG A 37 -3.33 -6.26 -18.41
N VAL A 38 -4.66 -6.18 -18.54
CA VAL A 38 -5.41 -6.89 -19.58
C VAL A 38 -5.45 -6.04 -20.85
#